data_AF-K2QS00-F1
#
_entry.id   AF-K2QS00-F1
#
_cell.length_a   1.000
_cell.length_b   1.000
_cell.length_c   1.000
_cell.angle_alpha   90.00
_cell.angle_beta   90.00
_cell.angle_gamma   90.00
#
_symmetry.space_group_name_H-M   'P 1'
#
loop_
_entity.id
_entity.type
_entity.pdbx_description
1 polymer ?
#
loop_
_entity_poly.entity_id
_entity_poly.type
_entity_poly.pdbx_seq_one_letter_code
_entity_poly.pdbx_strand_id
1 'polypeptide(L)'
;MTLNSFKTVLEQQTAGNSKLSSTGLVLANTGLLLILERGSRASGTDSERNRCRVESTAGLATLIEDMMKLFTGPEENTAAIDVQTTSPFALYLTYKIAAIATVRLQSGLDPESSLRRVRILRRTLKLMSRRWLAAERYLRLLDEDTTPRMLKLIEHDD
;
A
#
# COMPACT_ATOMS: atom_id res chain seq x y z
N MET A 1 23.62 2.84 -7.17
CA MET A 1 22.27 3.26 -7.61
C MET A 1 21.39 3.30 -6.38
N THR A 2 20.86 4.45 -5.97
CA THR A 2 20.02 4.54 -4.77
C THR A 2 18.55 4.35 -5.14
N LEU A 3 17.71 4.00 -4.17
CA LEU A 3 16.25 3.84 -4.33
C LEU A 3 15.62 5.06 -5.04
N ASN A 4 16.08 6.25 -4.65
CA ASN A 4 15.65 7.52 -5.24
C ASN A 4 16.05 7.63 -6.72
N SER A 5 17.26 7.19 -7.10
CA SER A 5 17.69 7.22 -8.50
C SER A 5 16.77 6.39 -9.40
N PHE A 6 16.36 5.21 -8.96
CA PHE A 6 15.49 4.32 -9.74
C PHE A 6 14.06 4.88 -9.86
N LYS A 7 13.53 5.43 -8.76
CA LYS A 7 12.21 6.09 -8.76
C LYS A 7 12.17 7.28 -9.72
N THR A 8 13.17 8.15 -9.69
CA THR A 8 13.24 9.33 -10.56
C THR A 8 13.28 8.96 -12.04
N VAL A 9 14.04 7.91 -12.40
CA VAL A 9 14.11 7.40 -13.79
C VAL A 9 12.75 6.88 -14.26
N LEU A 10 12.03 6.14 -13.41
CA LEU A 10 10.70 5.63 -13.76
C LEU A 10 9.66 6.76 -13.87
N GLU A 11 9.73 7.77 -13.01
CA GLU A 11 8.82 8.92 -13.06
C GLU A 11 9.00 9.73 -14.35
N GLN A 12 10.24 9.93 -14.80
CA GLN A 12 10.54 10.61 -16.07
C GLN A 12 9.95 9.90 -17.29
N GLN A 13 9.87 8.57 -17.27
CA GLN A 13 9.27 7.77 -18.36
C GLN A 13 7.74 7.82 -18.41
N THR A 14 7.09 8.39 -17.39
CA THR A 14 5.62 8.40 -17.25
C THR A 14 4.99 9.78 -17.42
N ALA A 15 5.77 10.79 -17.83
CA ALA A 15 5.29 12.16 -17.99
C ALA A 15 4.12 12.24 -19.00
N GLY A 16 2.89 12.38 -18.49
CA GLY A 16 1.67 12.59 -19.28
C GLY A 16 0.49 11.67 -18.93
N ASN A 17 0.73 10.49 -18.33
CA ASN A 17 -0.32 9.54 -17.94
C ASN A 17 -0.38 9.34 -16.42
N SER A 18 -1.51 8.92 -15.87
CA SER A 18 -1.62 8.63 -14.43
C SER A 18 -0.53 7.63 -14.01
N LYS A 19 0.20 7.87 -12.91
CA LYS A 19 1.31 6.99 -12.47
C LYS A 19 0.88 5.52 -12.30
N LEU A 20 -0.40 5.28 -12.04
CA LEU A 20 -1.02 3.95 -11.93
C LEU A 20 -1.33 3.26 -13.28
N SER A 21 -1.32 4.00 -14.39
CA SER A 21 -1.40 3.43 -15.74
C SER A 21 -0.08 2.79 -16.19
N SER A 22 1.05 3.22 -15.61
CA SER A 22 2.37 2.68 -15.92
C SER A 22 2.59 1.34 -15.22
N THR A 23 2.40 0.25 -15.96
CA THR A 23 2.68 -1.11 -15.50
C THR A 23 4.11 -1.27 -14.98
N GLY A 24 5.10 -0.68 -15.65
CA GLY A 24 6.51 -0.77 -15.23
C GLY A 24 6.75 -0.13 -13.86
N LEU A 25 6.19 1.06 -13.63
CA LEU A 25 6.29 1.75 -12.34
C LEU A 25 5.57 0.97 -11.23
N VAL A 26 4.39 0.41 -11.50
CA VAL A 26 3.62 -0.40 -10.54
C VAL A 26 4.37 -1.69 -10.16
N LEU A 27 4.98 -2.37 -11.12
CA LEU A 27 5.79 -3.57 -10.86
C LEU A 27 7.05 -3.24 -10.05
N ALA A 28 7.76 -2.17 -10.42
CA ALA A 28 8.92 -1.68 -9.67
C ALA A 28 8.56 -1.38 -8.21
N ASN A 29 7.49 -0.61 -8.01
CA ASN A 29 6.95 -0.27 -6.68
C ASN A 29 6.56 -1.51 -5.87
N THR A 30 5.98 -2.52 -6.52
CA THR A 30 5.67 -3.82 -5.90
C THR A 30 6.94 -4.54 -5.46
N GLY A 31 7.97 -4.61 -6.31
CA GLY A 31 9.25 -5.23 -5.99
C GLY A 31 9.92 -4.55 -4.79
N LEU A 32 9.98 -3.21 -4.79
CA LEU A 32 10.54 -2.43 -3.67
C LEU A 32 9.79 -2.68 -2.37
N LEU A 33 8.45 -2.70 -2.42
CA LEU A 33 7.61 -2.98 -1.26
C LEU A 33 7.92 -4.37 -0.66
N LEU A 34 8.04 -5.39 -1.50
CA LEU A 34 8.35 -6.75 -1.08
C LEU A 34 9.75 -6.87 -0.48
N ILE A 35 10.76 -6.20 -1.04
CA ILE A 35 12.12 -6.18 -0.49
C ILE A 35 12.13 -5.58 0.91
N LEU A 36 11.50 -4.41 1.08
CA LEU A 36 11.44 -3.72 2.37
C LEU A 36 10.61 -4.50 3.40
N GLU A 37 9.51 -5.13 2.99
CA GLU A 37 8.71 -6.01 3.85
C GLU A 37 9.53 -7.21 4.35
N ARG A 38 10.35 -7.82 3.49
CA ARG A 38 11.21 -8.94 3.90
C ARG A 38 12.31 -8.47 4.84
N GLY A 39 12.90 -7.30 4.59
CA GLY A 39 13.90 -6.69 5.45
C GLY A 39 13.36 -6.35 6.85
N SER A 40 12.12 -5.86 6.95
CA SER A 40 11.51 -5.51 8.24
C SER A 40 11.18 -6.73 9.13
N ARG A 41 10.98 -7.90 8.52
CA ARG A 41 10.71 -9.17 9.23
C ARG A 41 11.97 -9.93 9.64
N ALA A 42 13.16 -9.47 9.25
CA ALA A 42 14.40 -10.15 9.58
C ALA A 42 14.67 -10.07 11.10
N SER A 43 14.43 -11.16 11.83
CA SER A 43 14.78 -11.27 13.25
C SER A 43 16.19 -11.84 13.41
N GLY A 44 17.00 -11.20 14.24
CA GLY A 44 18.33 -11.68 14.61
C GLY A 44 19.00 -10.73 15.60
N THR A 45 19.88 -11.28 16.43
CA THR A 45 20.66 -10.56 17.46
C THR A 45 21.84 -9.78 16.88
N ASP A 46 22.07 -9.90 15.58
CA ASP A 46 23.21 -9.30 14.88
C ASP A 46 22.99 -7.80 14.61
N SER A 47 24.01 -6.98 14.85
CA SER A 47 23.92 -5.51 14.79
C SER A 47 23.62 -5.02 13.37
N GLU A 48 24.21 -5.65 12.35
CA GLU A 48 23.96 -5.34 10.94
C GLU A 48 22.52 -5.70 10.52
N ARG A 49 21.98 -6.80 11.04
CA ARG A 49 20.60 -7.23 10.74
C ARG A 49 19.59 -6.29 11.38
N ASN A 50 19.88 -5.79 12.58
CA ASN A 50 19.07 -4.76 13.23
C ASN A 50 19.10 -3.43 12.46
N ARG A 51 20.25 -3.00 11.94
CA ARG A 51 20.34 -1.81 11.10
C ARG A 51 19.50 -1.95 9.83
N CYS A 52 19.65 -3.07 9.13
CA CYS A 52 18.85 -3.37 7.93
C CYS A 52 17.34 -3.34 8.22
N ARG A 53 16.91 -3.88 9.38
CA ARG A 53 15.51 -3.86 9.82
C ARG A 53 14.99 -2.43 10.03
N VAL A 54 15.76 -1.58 10.70
CA VAL A 54 15.39 -0.18 10.96
C VAL A 54 15.27 0.59 9.64
N GLU A 55 16.28 0.49 8.77
CA GLU A 55 16.28 1.14 7.46
C GLU A 55 15.13 0.64 6.56
N SER A 56 14.88 -0.66 6.56
CA SER A 56 13.77 -1.26 5.79
C SER A 56 12.41 -0.79 6.30
N THR A 57 12.26 -0.66 7.62
CA THR A 57 11.01 -0.18 8.24
C THR A 57 10.74 1.28 7.91
N ALA A 58 11.78 2.13 7.96
CA ALA A 58 11.71 3.53 7.57
C ALA A 58 11.38 3.67 6.08
N GLY A 59 12.10 2.96 5.21
CA GLY A 59 11.84 2.94 3.77
C GLY A 59 10.43 2.47 3.43
N LEU A 60 9.93 1.44 4.14
CA LEU A 60 8.58 0.95 3.97
C LEU A 60 7.53 2.01 4.32
N ALA A 61 7.73 2.77 5.40
CA ALA A 61 6.82 3.85 5.78
C ALA A 61 6.76 4.93 4.71
N THR A 62 7.91 5.40 4.22
CA THR A 62 7.97 6.41 3.14
C THR A 62 7.32 5.90 1.85
N LEU A 63 7.57 4.64 1.49
CA LEU A 63 7.03 4.05 0.27
C LEU A 63 5.50 3.92 0.32
N ILE A 64 4.96 3.52 1.47
CA ILE A 64 3.50 3.47 1.71
C ILE A 64 2.91 4.87 1.55
N GLU A 65 3.50 5.90 2.17
CA GLU A 65 3.02 7.28 2.03
C GLU A 65 3.02 7.77 0.58
N ASP A 66 4.11 7.51 -0.14
CA ASP A 66 4.19 7.89 -1.55
C ASP A 66 3.16 7.16 -2.42
N MET A 67 2.87 5.90 -2.12
CA MET A 67 1.83 5.14 -2.81
C MET A 67 0.42 5.60 -2.42
N MET A 68 0.20 5.97 -1.15
CA MET A 68 -1.08 6.53 -0.70
C MET A 68 -1.44 7.81 -1.46
N LYS A 69 -0.46 8.65 -1.79
CA LYS A 69 -0.66 9.83 -2.66
C LYS A 69 -1.15 9.48 -4.06
N LEU A 70 -0.91 8.25 -4.55
CA LEU A 70 -1.40 7.80 -5.86
C LEU A 70 -2.89 7.45 -5.85
N PHE A 71 -3.43 7.10 -4.68
CA PHE A 71 -4.80 6.63 -4.53
C PHE A 71 -5.73 7.69 -3.90
N THR A 72 -5.17 8.70 -3.24
CA THR A 72 -5.92 9.74 -2.53
C THR A 72 -6.34 10.84 -3.49
N GLY A 73 -7.64 11.16 -3.50
CA GLY A 73 -8.20 12.26 -4.28
C GLY A 73 -8.06 13.63 -3.62
N PRO A 74 -8.51 14.70 -4.31
CA PRO A 74 -8.44 16.06 -3.82
C PRO A 74 -9.28 16.30 -2.56
N GLU A 75 -10.32 15.48 -2.33
CA GLU A 75 -11.10 15.48 -1.10
C GLU A 75 -10.65 14.36 -0.15
N GLU A 76 -10.67 14.65 1.15
CA GLU A 76 -10.29 13.69 2.19
C GLU A 76 -11.16 12.42 2.11
N ASN A 77 -10.51 11.26 2.04
CA ASN A 77 -11.14 9.94 1.92
C ASN A 77 -11.82 9.62 0.57
N THR A 78 -11.59 10.42 -0.47
CA THR A 78 -11.98 10.05 -1.85
C THR A 78 -10.86 9.28 -2.54
N ALA A 79 -11.21 8.24 -3.29
CA ALA A 79 -10.26 7.51 -4.13
C ALA A 79 -10.24 8.13 -5.53
N ALA A 80 -9.11 8.72 -5.94
CA ALA A 80 -8.95 9.33 -7.26
C ALA A 80 -8.32 8.34 -8.25
N ILE A 81 -9.08 7.30 -8.60
CA ILE A 81 -8.59 6.25 -9.48
C ILE A 81 -9.57 6.07 -10.63
N ASP A 82 -9.07 6.29 -11.83
CA ASP A 82 -9.76 5.86 -13.03
C ASP A 82 -9.47 4.37 -13.29
N VAL A 83 -10.46 3.55 -12.95
CA VAL A 83 -10.43 2.09 -13.12
C VAL A 83 -10.25 1.70 -14.60
N GLN A 84 -10.56 2.57 -15.56
CA GLN A 84 -10.41 2.25 -16.98
C GLN A 84 -8.95 2.31 -17.45
N THR A 85 -8.16 3.21 -16.88
CA THR A 85 -6.75 3.45 -17.26
C THR A 85 -5.75 2.83 -16.30
N THR A 86 -6.19 2.38 -15.14
CA THR A 86 -5.33 1.77 -14.13
C THR A 86 -4.82 0.40 -14.56
N SER A 87 -3.53 0.14 -14.38
CA SER A 87 -2.93 -1.15 -14.66
C SER A 87 -3.47 -2.24 -13.73
N PRO A 88 -3.77 -3.47 -14.23
CA PRO A 88 -4.22 -4.57 -13.37
C PRO A 88 -3.18 -4.98 -12.33
N PHE A 89 -1.89 -4.65 -12.54
CA PHE A 89 -0.85 -4.88 -11.55
C PHE A 89 -1.00 -4.00 -10.30
N ALA A 90 -1.74 -2.89 -10.40
CA ALA A 90 -2.01 -2.02 -9.26
C ALA A 90 -2.87 -2.72 -8.21
N LEU A 91 -3.68 -3.72 -8.61
CA LEU A 91 -4.52 -4.51 -7.71
C LEU A 91 -3.72 -5.16 -6.59
N TYR A 92 -2.65 -5.87 -6.96
CA TYR A 92 -1.81 -6.57 -5.99
C TYR A 92 -1.04 -5.58 -5.13
N LEU A 93 -0.58 -4.48 -5.71
CA LEU A 93 0.10 -3.41 -4.97
C LEU A 93 -0.84 -2.81 -3.91
N THR A 94 -2.05 -2.41 -4.28
CA THR A 94 -3.06 -1.88 -3.36
C THR A 94 -3.37 -2.88 -2.25
N TYR A 95 -3.58 -4.16 -2.60
CA TYR A 95 -3.79 -5.23 -1.62
C TYR A 95 -2.64 -5.33 -0.62
N LYS A 96 -1.40 -5.34 -1.08
CA LYS A 96 -0.24 -5.49 -0.21
C LYS A 96 -0.06 -4.32 0.75
N ILE A 97 -0.25 -3.10 0.27
CA ILE A 97 -0.22 -1.91 1.14
C ILE A 97 -1.34 -2.01 2.19
N ALA A 98 -2.54 -2.43 1.78
CA ALA A 98 -3.67 -2.58 2.69
C ALA A 98 -3.39 -3.61 3.77
N ALA A 99 -2.82 -4.76 3.41
CA ALA A 99 -2.46 -5.81 4.35
C ALA A 99 -1.43 -5.29 5.37
N ILE A 100 -0.39 -4.59 4.92
CA ILE A 100 0.63 -4.01 5.82
C ILE A 100 0.02 -2.96 6.76
N ALA A 101 -0.85 -2.09 6.25
CA ALA A 101 -1.55 -1.10 7.06
C ALA A 101 -2.47 -1.76 8.10
N THR A 102 -3.15 -2.85 7.74
CA THR A 102 -3.95 -3.67 8.68
C THR A 102 -3.08 -4.26 9.79
N VAL A 103 -1.92 -4.84 9.46
CA VAL A 103 -1.00 -5.39 10.47
C VAL A 103 -0.50 -4.29 11.42
N ARG A 104 -0.18 -3.10 10.91
CA ARG A 104 0.24 -1.95 11.73
C ARG A 104 -0.89 -1.48 12.66
N LEU A 105 -2.11 -1.39 12.15
CA LEU A 105 -3.31 -1.08 12.94
C LEU A 105 -3.51 -2.10 14.07
N GLN A 106 -3.40 -3.40 13.77
CA GLN A 106 -3.50 -4.48 14.77
C GLN A 106 -2.40 -4.43 15.84
N SER A 107 -1.22 -3.93 15.47
CA SER A 107 -0.08 -3.77 16.37
C SER A 107 -0.18 -2.50 17.24
N GLY A 108 -1.22 -1.68 17.07
CA GLY A 108 -1.37 -0.39 17.77
C GLY A 108 -0.37 0.68 17.32
N LEU A 109 0.36 0.45 16.23
CA LEU A 109 1.33 1.40 15.68
C LEU A 109 0.59 2.41 14.82
N ASP A 110 0.45 3.64 15.34
CA ASP A 110 -0.19 4.76 14.62
C ASP A 110 -1.60 4.39 14.11
N PRO A 111 -2.54 4.12 15.03
CA PRO A 111 -3.81 3.50 14.73
C PRO A 111 -4.70 4.38 13.85
N GLU A 112 -4.72 5.70 14.08
CA GLU A 112 -5.56 6.63 13.33
C GLU A 112 -5.13 6.72 11.86
N SER A 113 -3.83 6.91 11.60
CA SER A 113 -3.33 6.97 10.22
C SER A 113 -3.46 5.61 9.54
N SER A 114 -3.19 4.52 10.26
CA SER A 114 -3.30 3.16 9.71
C SER A 114 -4.75 2.83 9.36
N LEU A 115 -5.70 3.23 10.20
CA LEU A 115 -7.13 3.12 9.94
C LEU A 115 -7.55 3.89 8.68
N ARG A 116 -7.13 5.15 8.57
CA ARG A 116 -7.39 5.98 7.38
C ARG A 116 -6.85 5.33 6.11
N ARG A 117 -5.60 4.85 6.14
CA ARG A 117 -4.97 4.15 5.00
C ARG A 117 -5.76 2.89 4.63
N VAL A 118 -6.13 2.06 5.60
CA VAL A 118 -6.94 0.85 5.38
C VAL A 118 -8.29 1.19 4.75
N ARG A 119 -8.99 2.23 5.23
CA ARG A 119 -10.27 2.67 4.67
C ARG A 119 -10.14 3.08 3.20
N ILE A 120 -9.16 3.91 2.87
CA ILE A 120 -8.91 4.36 1.48
C ILE A 120 -8.60 3.16 0.58
N LEU A 121 -7.68 2.28 0.99
CA LEU A 121 -7.25 1.15 0.15
C LEU A 121 -8.36 0.11 -0.04
N ARG A 122 -9.20 -0.13 0.97
CA ARG A 122 -10.41 -0.97 0.83
C ARG A 122 -11.41 -0.35 -0.16
N ARG A 123 -11.65 0.96 -0.07
CA ARG A 123 -12.50 1.68 -1.05
C ARG A 123 -11.94 1.56 -2.47
N THR A 124 -10.62 1.73 -2.62
CA THR A 124 -9.92 1.54 -3.90
C THR A 124 -10.14 0.14 -4.46
N LEU A 125 -9.88 -0.91 -3.68
CA LEU A 125 -10.09 -2.29 -4.14
C LEU A 125 -11.56 -2.56 -4.50
N LYS A 126 -12.51 -1.96 -3.76
CA LYS A 126 -13.95 -2.05 -4.06
C LYS A 126 -14.34 -1.31 -5.35
N LEU A 127 -13.65 -0.23 -5.70
CA LEU A 127 -13.83 0.42 -7.00
C LEU A 127 -13.25 -0.44 -8.13
N MET A 128 -12.03 -0.96 -7.92
CA MET A 128 -11.36 -1.84 -8.88
C MET A 128 -12.10 -3.17 -9.10
N SER A 129 -12.85 -3.67 -8.11
CA SER A 129 -13.62 -4.92 -8.23
C SER A 129 -14.76 -4.83 -9.24
N ARG A 130 -15.18 -3.62 -9.63
CA ARG A 130 -16.14 -3.42 -10.73
C ARG A 130 -15.61 -3.93 -12.07
N ARG A 131 -14.29 -4.00 -12.23
CA ARG A 131 -13.62 -4.41 -13.47
C ARG A 131 -12.83 -5.71 -13.32
N TRP A 132 -12.20 -5.93 -12.16
CA TRP A 132 -11.33 -7.08 -11.96
C TRP A 132 -11.74 -7.93 -10.74
N LEU A 133 -12.09 -9.19 -11.00
CA LEU A 133 -12.45 -10.17 -9.97
C LEU A 133 -11.34 -10.37 -8.92
N ALA A 134 -10.08 -10.22 -9.31
CA ALA A 134 -8.95 -10.32 -8.38
C ALA A 134 -9.03 -9.27 -7.25
N ALA A 135 -9.59 -8.08 -7.50
CA ALA A 135 -9.77 -7.08 -6.45
C ALA A 135 -10.77 -7.55 -5.39
N GLU A 136 -11.84 -8.23 -5.79
CA GLU A 136 -12.81 -8.83 -4.87
C GLU A 136 -12.16 -9.94 -4.03
N ARG A 137 -11.35 -10.79 -4.66
CA ARG A 137 -10.55 -11.79 -3.93
C ARG A 137 -9.63 -11.13 -2.90
N TYR A 138 -8.95 -10.05 -3.26
CA TYR A 138 -8.07 -9.34 -2.35
C TYR A 138 -8.82 -8.66 -1.19
N LEU A 139 -10.03 -8.15 -1.42
CA LEU A 139 -10.89 -7.66 -0.33
C LEU A 139 -11.22 -8.76 0.66
N ARG A 140 -11.62 -9.95 0.18
CA ARG A 140 -11.93 -11.08 1.05
C ARG A 140 -10.73 -11.51 1.88
N LEU A 141 -9.53 -11.56 1.29
CA LEU A 141 -8.30 -11.87 2.04
C LEU A 141 -8.03 -10.85 3.16
N LEU A 142 -8.30 -9.56 2.91
CA LEU A 142 -8.18 -8.51 3.94
C LEU A 142 -9.24 -8.65 5.05
N ASP A 143 -10.41 -9.21 4.74
CA ASP A 143 -11.48 -9.44 5.72
C ASP A 143 -11.27 -10.74 6.53
N GLU A 144 -10.69 -11.77 5.92
CA GLU A 144 -10.28 -13.01 6.57
C GLU A 144 -9.15 -12.77 7.59
N ASP A 145 -8.21 -11.87 7.31
CA ASP A 145 -7.08 -11.48 8.19
C ASP A 145 -7.49 -10.58 9.40
N THR A 146 -8.63 -10.83 10.04
CA THR A 146 -9.07 -10.22 11.34
C THR A 146 -9.34 -8.71 11.35
N THR A 147 -9.79 -8.13 10.25
CA THR A 147 -10.25 -6.72 10.22
C THR A 147 -11.71 -6.44 10.67
N PRO A 148 -12.70 -7.37 10.62
CA PRO A 148 -14.11 -7.02 10.87
C PRO A 148 -14.42 -6.55 12.29
N ARG A 149 -13.67 -7.01 13.31
CA ARG A 149 -13.98 -6.70 14.73
C ARG A 149 -13.46 -5.33 15.15
N MET A 150 -12.27 -4.92 14.70
CA MET A 150 -11.69 -3.62 15.05
C MET A 150 -12.33 -2.46 14.29
N LEU A 151 -12.67 -2.64 13.01
CA LEU A 151 -13.38 -1.60 12.25
C LEU A 151 -14.79 -1.36 12.81
N LYS A 152 -15.50 -2.42 13.20
CA LYS A 152 -16.82 -2.29 13.85
C LYS A 152 -16.78 -1.62 15.23
N LEU A 153 -15.66 -1.73 15.95
CA LEU A 153 -15.48 -1.06 17.24
C LEU A 153 -15.20 0.44 17.07
N ILE A 154 -14.52 0.83 15.99
CA ILE A 154 -14.15 2.23 15.74
C ILE A 154 -15.25 2.98 14.95
N GLU A 155 -16.08 2.29 14.17
CA GLU A 155 -17.27 2.88 13.51
C GLU A 155 -18.46 3.10 14.46
N HIS A 156 -18.36 2.67 15.73
CA HIS A 156 -19.44 2.84 16.72
C HIS A 156 -19.24 4.03 17.67
N ASP A 157 -18.10 4.72 17.57
CA ASP A 157 -17.70 5.88 18.40
C ASP A 157 -17.81 7.23 17.65
N ASP A 158 -18.37 7.24 16.42
CA ASP A 158 -18.82 8.43 15.69
C ASP A 158 -20.37 8.45 15.63
#